data_AF-A0A8I1W9T9-F1
#
_entry.id   AF-A0A8I1W9T9-F1
#
_cell.length_a   1.000
_cell.length_b   1.000
_cell.length_c   1.000
_cell.angle_alpha   90.00
_cell.angle_beta   90.00
_cell.angle_gamma   90.00
#
_symmetry.space_group_name_H-M   'P 1'
#
loop_
_entity.id
_entity.type
_entity.pdbx_description
1 polymer ?
#
loop_
_entity_poly.entity_id
_entity_poly.type
_entity_poly.pdbx_seq_one_letter_code
_entity_poly.pdbx_strand_id
1 'polypeptide(L)'
;MAQNLPEAESYYNRVLELDPKNSEAWAGKGKSAGWQSTISNIRIQEMVVAFNHAIGTAPDCDRASTIDSCVLEVNHMVATLYGMANKHMHEYVALDDVWSSYLSQVGVLLDGLSSALLWDANNKTTLENIVYLCRDNIEGVSYRDPYDNNQSKAWSLSPEYEQILTNMLNEASSKLKAIDPDYSAPTIEKKKPDACFVVTATVGDEYHPAVILLRKFRNEFMAGNMVGNAFIRWYYKNGPKLANVIGKNNFRRVASYTFIVAPAYLVASMVIKIRDVMNKK
;
A
#
# COMPACT_ATOMS: atom_id res chain seq x y z
N MET A 1 -27.84 -0.81 12.24
CA MET A 1 -28.75 -1.71 11.50
C MET A 1 -27.89 -2.46 10.49
N ALA A 2 -27.66 -3.76 10.68
CA ALA A 2 -27.07 -4.57 9.62
C ALA A 2 -28.11 -4.69 8.51
N GLN A 3 -27.89 -4.03 7.38
CA GLN A 3 -28.75 -4.18 6.20
C GLN A 3 -28.56 -5.60 5.66
N ASN A 4 -29.66 -6.35 5.46
CA ASN A 4 -29.63 -7.67 4.84
C ASN A 4 -29.41 -7.52 3.32
N LEU A 5 -28.17 -7.28 2.91
CA LEU A 5 -27.80 -7.00 1.51
C LEU A 5 -28.20 -8.13 0.53
N PRO A 6 -28.08 -9.43 0.86
CA PRO A 6 -28.58 -10.50 0.00
C PRO A 6 -30.09 -10.42 -0.26
N GLU A 7 -30.87 -10.09 0.77
CA GLU A 7 -32.32 -9.93 0.65
C GLU A 7 -32.67 -8.68 -0.18
N ALA A 8 -31.95 -7.56 0.02
CA ALA A 8 -32.09 -6.38 -0.80
C ALA A 8 -31.79 -6.68 -2.29
N GLU A 9 -30.72 -7.41 -2.59
CA GLU A 9 -30.39 -7.84 -3.95
C GLU A 9 -31.52 -8.69 -4.57
N SER A 10 -32.13 -9.59 -3.81
CA SER A 10 -33.28 -10.39 -4.25
C SER A 10 -34.50 -9.52 -4.58
N TYR A 11 -34.80 -8.51 -3.76
CA TYR A 11 -35.89 -7.57 -4.04
C TYR A 11 -35.64 -6.77 -5.32
N TYR A 12 -34.43 -6.25 -5.53
CA TYR A 12 -34.10 -5.52 -6.76
C TYR A 12 -34.20 -6.42 -8.00
N ASN A 13 -33.78 -7.67 -7.92
CA ASN A 13 -33.98 -8.63 -9.02
C ASN A 13 -35.47 -8.78 -9.37
N ARG A 14 -36.34 -8.85 -8.36
CA ARG A 14 -37.79 -8.98 -8.57
C ARG A 14 -38.42 -7.72 -9.19
N VAL A 15 -37.90 -6.53 -8.87
CA VAL A 15 -38.29 -5.29 -9.56
C VAL A 15 -37.85 -5.34 -11.03
N LEU A 16 -36.63 -5.79 -11.30
CA LEU A 16 -36.07 -5.89 -12.65
C LEU A 16 -36.75 -6.96 -13.52
N GLU A 17 -37.37 -7.98 -12.91
CA GLU A 17 -38.23 -8.94 -13.61
C GLU A 17 -39.52 -8.27 -14.14
N LEU A 18 -40.04 -7.29 -13.43
CA LEU A 18 -41.25 -6.54 -13.81
C LEU A 18 -40.92 -5.36 -14.74
N ASP A 19 -39.84 -4.65 -14.45
CA ASP A 19 -39.35 -3.51 -15.22
C ASP A 19 -37.82 -3.58 -15.40
N PRO A 20 -37.34 -4.18 -16.51
CA PRO A 20 -35.91 -4.28 -16.81
C PRO A 20 -35.21 -2.93 -17.04
N LYS A 21 -35.96 -1.84 -17.21
CA LYS A 21 -35.43 -0.49 -17.44
C LYS A 21 -35.42 0.38 -16.18
N ASN A 22 -35.74 -0.20 -15.02
CA ASN A 22 -35.74 0.54 -13.77
C ASN A 22 -34.31 0.88 -13.32
N SER A 23 -33.91 2.13 -13.52
CA SER A 23 -32.57 2.64 -13.18
C SER A 23 -32.24 2.52 -11.68
N GLU A 24 -33.20 2.82 -10.81
CA GLU A 24 -33.03 2.76 -9.36
C GLU A 24 -32.82 1.32 -8.88
N ALA A 25 -33.56 0.36 -9.44
CA ALA A 25 -33.39 -1.05 -9.11
C ALA A 25 -32.03 -1.58 -9.56
N TRP A 26 -31.53 -1.16 -10.73
CA TRP A 26 -30.17 -1.47 -11.17
C TRP A 26 -29.11 -0.88 -10.23
N ALA A 27 -29.26 0.37 -9.81
CA ALA A 27 -28.35 1.00 -8.85
C ALA A 27 -28.40 0.28 -7.50
N GLY A 28 -29.58 -0.03 -6.98
CA GLY A 28 -29.78 -0.75 -5.74
C GLY A 28 -29.17 -2.17 -5.76
N LYS A 29 -29.34 -2.89 -6.87
CA LYS A 29 -28.72 -4.19 -7.11
C LYS A 29 -27.20 -4.08 -7.08
N GLY A 30 -26.63 -3.11 -7.80
CA GLY A 30 -25.18 -2.89 -7.84
C GLY A 30 -24.59 -2.61 -6.46
N LYS A 31 -25.23 -1.72 -5.68
CA LYS A 31 -24.84 -1.43 -4.30
C LYS A 31 -24.90 -2.70 -3.43
N SER A 32 -26.01 -3.43 -3.49
CA SER A 32 -26.23 -4.62 -2.68
C SER A 32 -25.21 -5.72 -3.00
N ALA A 33 -24.95 -5.99 -4.27
CA ALA A 33 -23.97 -6.97 -4.72
C ALA A 33 -22.55 -6.57 -4.31
N GLY A 34 -22.16 -5.32 -4.56
CA GLY A 34 -20.84 -4.79 -4.23
C GLY A 34 -20.54 -4.87 -2.72
N TRP A 35 -21.48 -4.45 -1.87
CA TRP A 35 -21.29 -4.46 -0.41
C TRP A 35 -21.35 -5.85 0.24
N GLN A 36 -21.71 -6.90 -0.52
CA GLN A 36 -21.52 -8.30 -0.12
C GLN A 36 -20.10 -8.81 -0.38
N SER A 37 -19.22 -7.99 -0.97
CA SER A 37 -17.85 -8.38 -1.28
C SER A 37 -17.05 -8.74 -0.02
N THR A 38 -16.14 -9.70 -0.19
CA THR A 38 -15.05 -9.98 0.75
C THR A 38 -13.74 -9.92 0.00
N ILE A 39 -12.60 -9.86 0.68
CA ILE A 39 -11.29 -9.90 0.01
C ILE A 39 -11.06 -11.20 -0.78
N SER A 40 -11.77 -12.29 -0.43
CA SER A 40 -11.75 -13.57 -1.16
C SER A 40 -12.75 -13.63 -2.32
N ASN A 41 -13.75 -12.75 -2.34
CA ASN A 41 -14.77 -12.69 -3.39
C ASN A 41 -15.20 -11.22 -3.60
N ILE A 42 -14.46 -10.51 -4.45
CA ILE A 42 -14.70 -9.10 -4.75
C ILE A 42 -15.71 -9.00 -5.91
N ARG A 43 -16.91 -8.51 -5.63
CA ARG A 43 -18.03 -8.39 -6.59
C ARG A 43 -18.08 -7.02 -7.29
N ILE A 44 -16.94 -6.35 -7.45
CA ILE A 44 -16.89 -5.00 -8.07
C ILE A 44 -17.35 -5.01 -9.53
N GLN A 45 -17.06 -6.08 -10.28
CA GLN A 45 -17.50 -6.20 -11.66
C GLN A 45 -19.03 -6.31 -11.76
N GLU A 46 -19.65 -7.05 -10.85
CA GLU A 46 -21.12 -7.14 -10.79
C GLU A 46 -21.74 -5.78 -10.44
N MET A 47 -21.13 -5.05 -9.49
CA MET A 47 -21.54 -3.67 -9.18
C MET A 47 -21.44 -2.75 -10.41
N VAL A 48 -20.29 -2.76 -11.11
CA VAL A 48 -20.05 -1.93 -12.30
C VAL A 48 -21.02 -2.26 -13.42
N VAL A 49 -21.30 -3.54 -13.68
CA VAL A 49 -22.30 -3.95 -14.70
C VAL A 49 -23.69 -3.43 -14.34
N ALA A 50 -24.11 -3.59 -13.09
CA ALA A 50 -25.40 -3.06 -12.64
C ALA A 50 -25.46 -1.52 -12.74
N PHE A 51 -24.38 -0.81 -12.40
CA PHE A 51 -24.29 0.64 -12.54
C PHE A 51 -24.31 1.11 -13.99
N ASN A 52 -23.68 0.39 -14.92
CA ASN A 52 -23.80 0.67 -16.35
C ASN A 52 -25.27 0.60 -16.82
N HIS A 53 -26.02 -0.41 -16.35
CA HIS A 53 -27.46 -0.47 -16.63
C HIS A 53 -28.23 0.67 -15.98
N ALA A 54 -27.92 1.02 -14.72
CA ALA A 54 -28.56 2.12 -14.03
C ALA A 54 -28.37 3.44 -14.78
N ILE A 55 -27.14 3.78 -15.16
CA ILE A 55 -26.79 5.00 -15.90
C ILE A 55 -27.42 5.00 -17.29
N GLY A 56 -27.36 3.87 -18.00
CA GLY A 56 -27.90 3.73 -19.36
C GLY A 56 -29.42 3.77 -19.45
N THR A 57 -30.13 3.45 -18.35
CA THR A 57 -31.61 3.49 -18.29
C THR A 57 -32.16 4.70 -17.54
N ALA A 58 -31.29 5.51 -16.92
CA ALA A 58 -31.68 6.73 -16.24
C ALA A 58 -32.29 7.77 -17.21
N PRO A 59 -33.41 8.42 -16.83
CA PRO A 59 -33.91 9.60 -17.55
C PRO A 59 -32.81 10.67 -17.70
N ASP A 60 -32.83 11.43 -18.80
CA ASP A 60 -31.78 12.43 -19.07
C ASP A 60 -31.65 13.48 -17.95
N CYS A 61 -32.77 13.83 -17.28
CA CYS A 61 -32.76 14.77 -16.16
C CYS A 61 -32.05 14.24 -14.91
N ASP A 62 -32.06 12.92 -14.70
CA ASP A 62 -31.54 12.28 -13.49
C ASP A 62 -30.15 11.66 -13.72
N ARG A 63 -29.75 11.44 -14.98
CA ARG A 63 -28.52 10.71 -15.35
C ARG A 63 -27.26 11.24 -14.65
N ALA A 64 -27.10 12.56 -14.54
CA ALA A 64 -25.95 13.14 -13.85
C ALA A 64 -25.91 12.74 -12.36
N SER A 65 -27.05 12.83 -11.68
CA SER A 65 -27.16 12.42 -10.27
C SER A 65 -26.96 10.91 -10.07
N THR A 66 -27.40 10.09 -11.03
CA THR A 66 -27.14 8.64 -11.04
C THR A 66 -25.66 8.34 -11.18
N ILE A 67 -24.97 9.03 -12.09
CA ILE A 67 -23.51 8.92 -12.27
C ILE A 67 -22.80 9.29 -10.95
N ASP A 68 -23.14 10.44 -10.35
CA ASP A 68 -22.54 10.90 -9.10
C ASP A 68 -22.69 9.85 -7.98
N SER A 69 -23.89 9.29 -7.82
CA SER A 69 -24.15 8.23 -6.86
C SER A 69 -23.33 6.97 -7.17
N CYS A 70 -23.28 6.51 -8.42
CA CYS A 70 -22.53 5.32 -8.81
C CYS A 70 -21.02 5.49 -8.57
N VAL A 71 -20.46 6.64 -8.95
CA VAL A 71 -19.03 6.97 -8.76
C VAL A 71 -18.69 7.02 -7.26
N LEU A 72 -19.53 7.67 -6.44
CA LEU A 72 -19.34 7.74 -4.99
C LEU A 72 -19.27 6.33 -4.36
N GLU A 73 -20.19 5.45 -4.76
CA GLU A 73 -20.28 4.09 -4.21
C GLU A 73 -19.08 3.22 -4.60
N VAL A 74 -18.63 3.30 -5.86
CA VAL A 74 -17.43 2.59 -6.30
C VAL A 74 -16.21 3.04 -5.49
N ASN A 75 -16.04 4.35 -5.29
CA ASN A 75 -14.93 4.89 -4.50
C ASN A 75 -14.96 4.41 -3.04
N HIS A 76 -16.14 4.46 -2.41
CA HIS A 76 -16.30 4.06 -1.01
C HIS A 76 -16.03 2.55 -0.82
N MET A 77 -16.53 1.73 -1.74
CA MET A 77 -16.29 0.29 -1.70
C MET A 77 -14.82 -0.04 -1.96
N VAL A 78 -14.17 0.60 -2.95
CA VAL A 78 -12.75 0.40 -3.23
C VAL A 78 -11.89 0.77 -2.03
N ALA A 79 -12.11 1.92 -1.41
CA ALA A 79 -11.37 2.32 -0.22
C ALA A 79 -11.52 1.31 0.94
N THR A 80 -12.73 0.79 1.13
CA THR A 80 -13.03 -0.21 2.18
C THR A 80 -12.31 -1.54 1.90
N LEU A 81 -12.46 -2.09 0.70
CA LEU A 81 -11.85 -3.36 0.31
C LEU A 81 -10.33 -3.26 0.25
N TYR A 82 -9.80 -2.13 -0.21
CA TYR A 82 -8.35 -1.89 -0.18
C TYR A 82 -7.81 -1.91 1.24
N GLY A 83 -8.47 -1.24 2.19
CA GLY A 83 -8.10 -1.26 3.60
C GLY A 83 -8.08 -2.67 4.19
N MET A 84 -9.09 -3.48 3.85
CA MET A 84 -9.17 -4.88 4.28
C MET A 84 -8.07 -5.75 3.67
N ALA A 85 -7.87 -5.64 2.34
CA ALA A 85 -6.85 -6.38 1.60
C ALA A 85 -5.44 -6.02 2.10
N ASN A 86 -5.17 -4.73 2.28
CA ASN A 86 -3.89 -4.23 2.75
C ASN A 86 -3.61 -4.69 4.19
N LYS A 87 -4.60 -4.65 5.08
CA LYS A 87 -4.47 -5.15 6.45
C LYS A 87 -4.15 -6.65 6.46
N HIS A 88 -4.91 -7.45 5.71
CA HIS A 88 -4.67 -8.89 5.60
C HIS A 88 -3.27 -9.17 5.03
N MET A 89 -2.87 -8.45 3.97
CA MET A 89 -1.53 -8.58 3.39
C MET A 89 -0.45 -8.31 4.43
N HIS A 90 -0.55 -7.24 5.22
CA HIS A 90 0.44 -6.93 6.27
C HIS A 90 0.49 -7.98 7.38
N GLU A 91 -0.65 -8.52 7.80
CA GLU A 91 -0.73 -9.54 8.85
C GLU A 91 -0.07 -10.85 8.44
N TYR A 92 -0.20 -11.23 7.16
CA TYR A 92 0.27 -12.50 6.62
C TYR A 92 1.39 -12.34 5.56
N VAL A 93 2.08 -11.21 5.56
CA VAL A 93 3.04 -10.77 4.53
C VAL A 93 4.19 -11.76 4.26
N ALA A 94 4.50 -12.62 5.24
CA ALA A 94 5.56 -13.61 5.14
C ALA A 94 5.14 -14.92 4.43
N LEU A 95 3.85 -15.12 4.15
CA LEU A 95 3.35 -16.30 3.44
C LEU A 95 3.44 -16.09 1.92
N ASP A 96 3.89 -17.12 1.20
CA ASP A 96 4.27 -17.03 -0.22
C ASP A 96 3.13 -16.52 -1.14
N ASP A 97 1.89 -16.97 -0.92
CA ASP A 97 0.74 -16.64 -1.79
C ASP A 97 0.04 -15.32 -1.44
N VAL A 98 0.38 -14.70 -0.30
CA VAL A 98 -0.34 -13.53 0.19
C VAL A 98 -0.08 -12.31 -0.68
N TRP A 99 1.17 -12.12 -1.12
CA TRP A 99 1.53 -10.99 -1.98
C TRP A 99 0.84 -11.08 -3.34
N SER A 100 0.89 -12.24 -4.01
CA SER A 100 0.28 -12.43 -5.32
C SER A 100 -1.25 -12.32 -5.28
N SER A 101 -1.89 -12.85 -4.23
CA SER A 101 -3.32 -12.70 -4.01
C SER A 101 -3.72 -11.25 -3.77
N TYR A 102 -2.95 -10.53 -2.94
CA TYR A 102 -3.14 -9.11 -2.69
C TYR A 102 -3.03 -8.27 -3.97
N LEU A 103 -2.00 -8.48 -4.80
CA LEU A 103 -1.86 -7.75 -6.07
C LEU A 103 -3.04 -8.03 -7.02
N SER A 104 -3.56 -9.26 -7.02
CA SER A 104 -4.74 -9.61 -7.81
C SER A 104 -5.98 -8.86 -7.34
N GLN A 105 -6.16 -8.73 -6.01
CA GLN A 105 -7.23 -7.92 -5.42
C GLN A 105 -7.09 -6.44 -5.80
N VAL A 106 -5.88 -5.88 -5.69
CA VAL A 106 -5.60 -4.49 -6.07
C VAL A 106 -5.91 -4.21 -7.54
N GLY A 107 -5.57 -5.12 -8.44
CA GLY A 107 -5.92 -5.00 -9.86
C GLY A 107 -7.43 -4.86 -10.08
N VAL A 108 -8.23 -5.72 -9.45
CA VAL A 108 -9.69 -5.68 -9.52
C VAL A 108 -10.27 -4.37 -8.98
N LEU A 109 -9.68 -3.81 -7.92
CA LEU A 109 -10.10 -2.51 -7.37
C LEU A 109 -9.76 -1.34 -8.33
N LEU A 110 -8.58 -1.37 -8.95
CA LEU A 110 -8.17 -0.38 -9.94
C LEU A 110 -9.03 -0.42 -11.21
N ASP A 111 -9.48 -1.60 -11.64
CA ASP A 111 -10.44 -1.75 -12.75
C ASP A 111 -11.80 -1.10 -12.41
N GLY A 112 -12.24 -1.20 -11.16
CA GLY A 112 -13.44 -0.51 -10.68
C GLY A 112 -13.31 1.01 -10.73
N LEU A 113 -12.20 1.56 -10.24
CA LEU A 113 -11.93 3.00 -10.34
C LEU A 113 -11.81 3.46 -11.80
N SER A 114 -11.20 2.64 -12.66
CA SER A 114 -11.12 2.92 -14.10
C SER A 114 -12.50 2.98 -14.74
N SER A 115 -13.41 2.09 -14.33
CA SER A 115 -14.82 2.12 -14.76
C SER A 115 -15.54 3.38 -14.28
N ALA A 116 -15.28 3.84 -13.06
CA ALA A 116 -15.84 5.09 -12.56
C ALA A 116 -15.36 6.31 -13.37
N LEU A 117 -14.11 6.34 -13.84
CA LEU A 117 -13.61 7.38 -14.74
C LEU A 117 -14.23 7.35 -16.14
N LEU A 118 -14.84 6.23 -16.56
CA LEU A 118 -15.62 6.21 -17.80
C LEU A 118 -16.96 6.94 -17.65
N TRP A 119 -17.50 7.00 -16.41
CA TRP A 119 -18.75 7.71 -16.12
C TRP A 119 -18.52 9.18 -15.81
N ASP A 120 -17.48 9.49 -15.03
CA ASP A 120 -17.02 10.85 -14.73
C ASP A 120 -15.49 10.94 -14.82
N ALA A 121 -15.01 11.38 -15.98
CA ALA A 121 -13.57 11.41 -16.32
C ALA A 121 -12.75 12.38 -15.45
N ASN A 122 -13.39 13.36 -14.82
CA ASN A 122 -12.74 14.40 -14.02
C ASN A 122 -13.02 14.24 -12.52
N ASN A 123 -13.54 13.08 -12.09
CA ASN A 123 -13.82 12.85 -10.69
C ASN A 123 -12.54 12.90 -9.84
N LYS A 124 -12.39 13.95 -9.03
CA LYS A 124 -11.18 14.19 -8.21
C LYS A 124 -10.91 13.02 -7.26
N THR A 125 -11.94 12.54 -6.55
CA THR A 125 -11.82 11.43 -5.59
C THR A 125 -11.34 10.14 -6.25
N THR A 126 -11.90 9.80 -7.42
CA THR A 126 -11.47 8.61 -8.17
C THR A 126 -10.01 8.69 -8.60
N LEU A 127 -9.58 9.85 -9.11
CA LEU A 127 -8.20 10.08 -9.51
C LEU A 127 -7.24 10.00 -8.32
N GLU A 128 -7.59 10.61 -7.19
CA GLU A 128 -6.81 10.56 -5.95
C GLU A 128 -6.67 9.12 -5.43
N ASN A 129 -7.75 8.35 -5.47
CA ASN A 129 -7.73 6.93 -5.09
C ASN A 129 -6.82 6.11 -6.02
N ILE A 130 -6.85 6.33 -7.34
CA ILE A 130 -5.93 5.65 -8.28
C ILE A 130 -4.48 6.01 -7.94
N VAL A 131 -4.17 7.30 -7.76
CA VAL A 131 -2.82 7.74 -7.38
C VAL A 131 -2.37 7.08 -6.09
N TYR A 132 -3.22 7.05 -5.06
CA TYR A 132 -2.92 6.45 -3.77
C TYR A 132 -2.62 4.94 -3.91
N LEU A 133 -3.53 4.18 -4.52
CA LEU A 133 -3.36 2.72 -4.70
C LEU A 133 -2.10 2.42 -5.52
N CYS A 134 -1.90 3.10 -6.65
CA CYS A 134 -0.72 2.88 -7.47
C CYS A 134 0.57 3.19 -6.70
N ARG A 135 0.65 4.36 -6.04
CA ARG A 135 1.82 4.77 -5.26
C ARG A 135 2.15 3.76 -4.15
N ASP A 136 1.17 3.40 -3.33
CA ASP A 136 1.38 2.50 -2.18
C ASP A 136 1.90 1.12 -2.64
N ASN A 137 1.34 0.60 -3.73
CA ASN A 137 1.78 -0.68 -4.29
C ASN A 137 3.14 -0.59 -5.01
N ILE A 138 3.44 0.54 -5.66
CA ILE A 138 4.78 0.78 -6.23
C ILE A 138 5.81 0.88 -5.11
N GLU A 139 5.54 1.57 -4.00
CA GLU A 139 6.45 1.63 -2.84
C GLU A 139 6.75 0.23 -2.30
N GLY A 140 5.79 -0.68 -2.38
CA GLY A 140 5.92 -2.06 -1.89
C GLY A 140 5.88 -2.12 -0.37
N VAL A 141 6.14 -3.31 0.19
CA VAL A 141 6.10 -3.53 1.64
C VAL A 141 7.42 -4.11 2.10
N SER A 142 7.96 -3.58 3.20
CA SER A 142 9.07 -4.20 3.92
C SER A 142 8.54 -4.86 5.20
N TYR A 143 9.00 -6.07 5.49
CA TYR A 143 8.57 -6.82 6.65
C TYR A 143 9.73 -7.60 7.27
N ARG A 144 9.45 -8.21 8.41
CA ARG A 144 10.35 -9.14 9.10
C ARG A 144 9.74 -10.53 9.02
N ASP A 145 10.50 -11.47 8.50
CA ASP A 145 9.99 -12.83 8.30
C ASP A 145 10.11 -13.65 9.60
N PRO A 146 9.00 -13.96 10.28
CA PRO A 146 9.03 -14.73 11.53
C PRO A 146 9.49 -16.18 11.33
N TYR A 147 9.43 -16.70 10.10
CA TYR A 147 9.82 -18.05 9.73
C TYR A 147 11.28 -18.15 9.28
N ASP A 148 11.93 -17.01 9.01
CA ASP A 148 13.32 -16.92 8.59
C ASP A 148 14.14 -16.01 9.54
N ASN A 149 14.26 -16.41 10.80
CA ASN A 149 15.10 -15.75 11.82
C ASN A 149 14.87 -14.23 11.94
N ASN A 150 13.63 -13.75 11.71
CA ASN A 150 13.29 -12.33 11.71
C ASN A 150 14.12 -11.50 10.70
N GLN A 151 14.54 -12.13 9.60
CA GLN A 151 15.24 -11.45 8.52
C GLN A 151 14.33 -10.39 7.91
N SER A 152 14.88 -9.19 7.66
CA SER A 152 14.10 -8.19 6.94
C SER A 152 14.05 -8.55 5.47
N LYS A 153 12.83 -8.61 4.95
CA LYS A 153 12.52 -8.84 3.54
C LYS A 153 11.67 -7.68 3.04
N ALA A 154 11.53 -7.58 1.72
CA ALA A 154 10.61 -6.64 1.12
C ALA A 154 9.99 -7.29 -0.12
N TRP A 155 8.70 -7.07 -0.28
CA TRP A 155 8.02 -7.34 -1.53
C TRP A 155 8.04 -6.09 -2.40
N SER A 156 8.39 -6.29 -3.65
CA SER A 156 8.29 -5.30 -4.72
C SER A 156 7.49 -5.90 -5.87
N LEU A 157 6.95 -5.04 -6.73
CA LEU A 157 6.26 -5.46 -7.94
C LEU A 157 7.24 -6.07 -8.95
N SER A 158 6.71 -6.83 -9.91
CA SER A 158 7.47 -7.17 -11.12
C SER A 158 7.70 -5.89 -11.95
N PRO A 159 8.76 -5.83 -12.77
CA PRO A 159 9.02 -4.67 -13.62
C PRO A 159 7.84 -4.31 -14.53
N GLU A 160 7.15 -5.32 -15.05
CA GLU A 160 6.02 -5.15 -15.96
C GLU A 160 4.82 -4.54 -15.23
N TYR A 161 4.49 -5.07 -14.05
CA TYR A 161 3.36 -4.57 -13.28
C TYR A 161 3.65 -3.19 -12.66
N GLU A 162 4.90 -2.95 -12.26
CA GLU A 162 5.35 -1.62 -11.83
C GLU A 162 5.16 -0.56 -12.93
N GLN A 163 5.47 -0.90 -14.18
CA GLN A 163 5.26 0.01 -15.32
C GLN A 163 3.78 0.31 -15.53
N ILE A 164 2.91 -0.69 -15.40
CA ILE A 164 1.45 -0.51 -15.50
C ILE A 164 0.97 0.50 -14.44
N LEU A 165 1.30 0.29 -13.17
CA LEU A 165 0.87 1.19 -12.09
C LEU A 165 1.49 2.59 -12.22
N THR A 166 2.73 2.68 -12.69
CA THR A 166 3.40 3.97 -12.93
C THR A 166 2.69 4.77 -14.03
N ASN A 167 2.27 4.11 -15.12
CA ASN A 167 1.51 4.75 -16.18
C ASN A 167 0.15 5.26 -15.68
N MET A 168 -0.58 4.43 -14.93
CA MET A 168 -1.87 4.82 -14.32
C MET A 168 -1.71 6.01 -13.37
N LEU A 169 -0.70 5.97 -12.50
CA LEU A 169 -0.39 7.07 -11.57
C LEU A 169 -0.10 8.37 -12.30
N ASN A 170 0.71 8.31 -13.36
CA ASN A 170 1.09 9.50 -14.14
C ASN A 170 -0.11 10.09 -14.89
N GLU A 171 -0.96 9.24 -15.49
CA GLU A 171 -2.17 9.70 -16.15
C GLU A 171 -3.12 10.38 -15.15
N ALA A 172 -3.39 9.74 -14.01
CA ALA A 172 -4.25 10.28 -12.98
C ALA A 172 -3.69 11.58 -12.38
N SER A 173 -2.39 11.64 -12.13
CA SER A 173 -1.71 12.84 -11.63
C SER A 173 -1.75 14.00 -12.64
N SER A 174 -1.64 13.70 -13.93
CA SER A 174 -1.77 14.71 -15.00
C SER A 174 -3.18 15.30 -15.03
N LYS A 175 -4.22 14.46 -14.94
CA LYS A 175 -5.62 14.91 -14.85
C LYS A 175 -5.87 15.74 -13.58
N LEU A 176 -5.35 15.30 -12.43
CA LEU A 176 -5.44 16.07 -11.18
C LEU A 176 -4.77 17.43 -11.30
N LYS A 177 -3.60 17.53 -11.93
CA LYS A 177 -2.94 18.81 -12.17
C LYS A 177 -3.73 19.75 -13.09
N ALA A 178 -4.47 19.19 -14.05
CA ALA A 178 -5.34 19.97 -14.93
C ALA A 178 -6.60 20.51 -14.20
N ILE A 179 -7.14 19.74 -13.25
CA ILE A 179 -8.30 20.11 -12.43
C ILE A 179 -7.88 21.09 -11.30
N ASP A 180 -6.72 20.85 -10.71
CA ASP A 180 -6.17 21.56 -9.56
C ASP A 180 -4.70 21.93 -9.85
N PRO A 181 -4.44 23.16 -10.33
CA PRO A 181 -3.09 23.61 -10.65
C PRO A 181 -2.12 23.60 -9.47
N ASP A 182 -2.60 23.55 -8.22
CA ASP A 182 -1.75 23.47 -7.02
C ASP A 182 -1.40 22.02 -6.65
N TYR A 183 -2.04 21.02 -7.26
CA TYR A 183 -1.74 19.61 -7.03
C TYR A 183 -0.26 19.29 -7.33
N SER A 184 0.35 18.49 -6.47
CA SER A 184 1.69 17.93 -6.67
C SER A 184 1.61 16.42 -6.65
N ALA A 185 2.16 15.78 -7.68
CA ALA A 185 2.29 14.33 -7.71
C ALA A 185 3.12 13.84 -6.50
N PRO A 186 2.78 12.68 -5.92
CA PRO A 186 3.51 12.15 -4.79
C PRO A 186 4.91 11.67 -5.20
N THR A 187 5.89 11.90 -4.33
CA THR A 187 7.20 11.26 -4.44
C THR A 187 7.11 9.79 -4.05
N ILE A 188 7.66 8.91 -4.88
CA ILE A 188 7.65 7.46 -4.66
C ILE A 188 8.93 7.04 -3.95
N GLU A 189 8.79 6.45 -2.76
CA GLU A 189 9.90 5.93 -1.97
C GLU A 189 9.79 4.42 -1.75
N LYS A 190 10.49 3.64 -2.58
CA LYS A 190 10.54 2.16 -2.47
C LYS A 190 10.92 1.72 -1.06
N LYS A 191 10.06 0.93 -0.42
CA LYS A 191 10.38 0.27 0.85
C LYS A 191 11.52 -0.70 0.63
N LYS A 192 12.47 -0.65 1.56
CA LYS A 192 13.66 -1.50 1.55
C LYS A 192 13.68 -2.31 2.83
N PRO A 193 14.26 -3.53 2.80
CA PRO A 193 14.52 -4.26 4.02
C PRO A 193 15.26 -3.39 5.04
N ASP A 194 14.80 -3.40 6.27
CA ASP A 194 15.37 -2.59 7.32
C ASP A 194 16.62 -3.30 7.88
N ALA A 195 17.82 -2.79 7.54
CA ALA A 195 19.06 -3.46 7.94
C ALA A 195 19.74 -2.78 9.12
N CYS A 196 19.59 -3.36 10.31
CA CYS A 196 20.58 -3.28 11.38
C CYS A 196 20.84 -4.71 11.93
N PHE A 197 21.04 -5.67 11.02
CA PHE A 197 21.17 -7.11 11.30
C PHE A 197 22.12 -7.42 12.46
N VAL A 198 23.34 -6.89 12.43
CA VAL A 198 24.39 -7.17 13.42
C VAL A 198 24.03 -6.55 14.78
N VAL A 199 23.56 -5.30 14.79
CA VAL A 199 23.22 -4.60 16.03
C VAL A 199 22.05 -5.29 16.73
N THR A 200 20.97 -5.57 16.00
CA THR A 200 19.80 -6.26 16.54
C THR A 200 20.15 -7.66 17.06
N ALA A 201 20.94 -8.45 16.33
CA ALA A 201 21.39 -9.77 16.80
C ALA A 201 22.31 -9.69 18.04
N THR A 202 23.03 -8.58 18.20
CA THR A 202 23.90 -8.35 19.35
C THR A 202 23.10 -8.04 20.61
N VAL A 203 22.22 -7.04 20.55
CA VAL A 203 21.48 -6.57 21.74
C VAL A 203 20.23 -7.41 22.02
N GLY A 204 19.64 -8.05 21.02
CA GLY A 204 18.45 -8.91 21.16
C GLY A 204 17.15 -8.16 21.39
N ASP A 205 17.18 -6.83 21.36
CA ASP A 205 16.02 -5.95 21.42
C ASP A 205 16.09 -4.94 20.26
N GLU A 206 15.02 -4.90 19.47
CA GLU A 206 14.90 -4.01 18.32
C GLU A 206 14.65 -2.56 18.72
N TYR A 207 14.00 -2.31 19.85
CA TYR A 207 13.73 -0.98 20.38
C TYR A 207 14.85 -0.46 21.26
N HIS A 208 15.94 -1.22 21.37
CA HIS A 208 17.11 -0.80 22.09
C HIS A 208 17.63 0.53 21.52
N PRO A 209 17.94 1.54 22.35
CA PRO A 209 18.36 2.87 21.89
C PRO A 209 19.52 2.86 20.89
N ALA A 210 20.42 1.88 21.00
CA ALA A 210 21.52 1.71 20.06
C ALA A 210 21.08 1.32 18.64
N VAL A 211 20.05 0.48 18.51
CA VAL A 211 19.49 0.08 17.20
C VAL A 211 18.85 1.30 16.55
N ILE A 212 18.00 2.02 17.29
CA ILE A 212 17.30 3.21 16.80
C ILE A 212 18.29 4.29 16.36
N LEU A 213 19.31 4.58 17.18
CA LEU A 213 20.29 5.61 16.88
C LEU A 213 21.16 5.26 15.66
N LEU A 214 21.57 3.99 15.53
CA LEU A 214 22.37 3.55 14.38
C LEU A 214 21.54 3.50 13.08
N ARG A 215 20.24 3.20 13.15
CA ARG A 215 19.32 3.34 12.01
C ARG A 215 19.20 4.80 11.57
N LYS A 216 19.00 5.72 12.53
CA LYS A 216 18.97 7.16 12.25
C LYS A 216 20.26 7.63 11.58
N PHE A 217 21.41 7.24 12.12
CA PHE A 217 22.70 7.58 11.55
C PHE A 217 22.88 7.05 10.11
N ARG A 218 22.51 5.79 9.86
CA ARG A 218 22.53 5.20 8.51
C ARG A 218 21.70 6.03 7.54
N ASN A 219 20.45 6.32 7.91
CA ASN A 219 19.50 7.01 7.03
C ASN A 219 19.89 8.46 6.78
N GLU A 220 20.41 9.17 7.79
CA GLU A 220 20.67 10.61 7.68
C GLU A 220 22.08 10.97 7.22
N PHE A 221 23.08 10.10 7.42
CA PHE A 221 24.49 10.40 7.14
C PHE A 221 25.15 9.43 6.14
N MET A 222 24.73 8.16 6.11
CA MET A 222 25.31 7.19 5.18
C MET A 222 24.54 7.11 3.87
N ALA A 223 23.22 7.25 3.90
CA ALA A 223 22.42 7.34 2.69
C ALA A 223 22.62 8.72 2.03
N GLY A 224 22.91 8.72 0.72
CA GLY A 224 23.03 9.96 -0.07
C GLY A 224 24.43 10.34 -0.54
N ASN A 225 25.48 9.64 -0.10
CA ASN A 225 26.84 9.80 -0.65
C ASN A 225 27.43 8.47 -1.15
N MET A 226 28.39 8.53 -2.08
CA MET A 226 28.89 7.36 -2.82
C MET A 226 29.50 6.29 -1.88
N VAL A 227 30.26 6.74 -0.88
CA VAL A 227 30.94 5.85 0.08
C VAL A 227 29.94 5.18 1.02
N GLY A 228 29.01 5.95 1.58
CA GLY A 228 27.97 5.43 2.47
C GLY A 228 27.04 4.45 1.75
N ASN A 229 26.63 4.76 0.52
CA ASN A 229 25.84 3.84 -0.31
C ASN A 229 26.60 2.54 -0.66
N ALA A 230 27.92 2.60 -0.83
CA ALA A 230 28.75 1.40 -1.04
C ALA A 230 28.84 0.54 0.23
N PHE A 231 29.05 1.17 1.40
CA PHE A 231 29.05 0.47 2.68
C PHE A 231 27.70 -0.17 2.98
N ILE A 232 26.60 0.55 2.79
CA ILE A 232 25.23 0.04 2.97
C ILE A 232 25.04 -1.22 2.12
N ARG A 233 25.38 -1.17 0.82
CA ARG A 233 25.26 -2.36 -0.06
C ARG A 233 26.07 -3.54 0.45
N TRP A 234 27.31 -3.33 0.87
CA TRP A 234 28.14 -4.39 1.45
C TRP A 234 27.53 -4.95 2.74
N TYR A 235 27.05 -4.08 3.63
CA TYR A 235 26.45 -4.46 4.90
C TYR A 235 25.14 -5.22 4.71
N TYR A 236 24.33 -4.87 3.71
CA TYR A 236 23.13 -5.62 3.37
C TYR A 236 23.45 -7.01 2.80
N LYS A 237 24.52 -7.12 2.02
CA LYS A 237 24.96 -8.40 1.45
C LYS A 237 25.55 -9.36 2.50
N ASN A 238 26.28 -8.84 3.48
CA ASN A 238 27.06 -9.67 4.43
C ASN A 238 26.51 -9.67 5.86
N GLY A 239 25.78 -8.62 6.25
CA GLY A 239 25.23 -8.42 7.58
C GLY A 239 24.32 -9.54 8.09
N PRO A 240 23.40 -10.11 7.28
CA PRO A 240 22.55 -11.22 7.71
C PRO A 240 23.35 -12.46 8.15
N LYS A 241 24.40 -12.81 7.41
CA LYS A 241 25.28 -13.95 7.75
C LYS A 241 26.01 -13.72 9.07
N LEU A 242 26.55 -12.51 9.26
CA LEU A 242 27.22 -12.12 10.51
C LEU A 242 26.25 -12.15 11.69
N ALA A 243 25.04 -11.59 11.52
CA ALA A 243 24.00 -11.58 12.53
C ALA A 243 23.61 -12.99 12.99
N ASN A 244 23.44 -13.93 12.05
CA ASN A 244 23.14 -15.33 12.36
C ASN A 244 24.26 -16.01 13.18
N VAL A 245 25.52 -15.71 12.86
CA VAL A 245 26.68 -16.24 13.60
C VAL A 245 26.76 -15.66 15.02
N ILE A 246 26.45 -14.37 15.18
CA ILE A 246 26.50 -13.64 16.45
C ILE A 246 25.34 -14.06 17.35
N GLY A 247 24.12 -14.08 16.83
CA GLY A 247 22.90 -14.35 17.60
C GLY A 247 22.86 -15.74 18.27
N LYS A 248 23.62 -16.70 17.75
CA LYS A 248 23.69 -18.08 18.25
C LYS A 248 24.48 -18.27 19.55
N ASN A 249 25.30 -17.31 19.99
CA ASN A 249 26.16 -17.50 21.16
C ASN A 249 26.34 -16.20 21.95
N ASN A 250 26.05 -16.24 23.26
CA ASN A 250 26.19 -15.12 24.18
C ASN A 250 27.59 -14.49 24.19
N PHE A 251 28.66 -15.28 24.07
CA PHE A 251 30.02 -14.75 23.98
C PHE A 251 30.23 -13.89 22.73
N ARG A 252 29.68 -14.32 21.58
CA ARG A 252 29.77 -13.56 20.32
C ARG A 252 28.94 -12.28 20.38
N ARG A 253 27.81 -12.31 21.08
CA ARG A 253 27.00 -11.12 21.35
C ARG A 253 27.76 -10.12 22.20
N VAL A 254 28.37 -10.55 23.30
CA VAL A 254 29.20 -9.66 24.14
C VAL A 254 30.38 -9.09 23.35
N ALA A 255 31.10 -9.93 22.61
CA ALA A 255 32.20 -9.47 21.75
C ALA A 255 31.72 -8.46 20.70
N SER A 256 30.63 -8.76 20.00
CA SER A 256 30.07 -7.84 19.00
C SER A 256 29.56 -6.55 19.65
N TYR A 257 29.03 -6.60 20.87
CA TYR A 257 28.61 -5.40 21.58
C TYR A 257 29.79 -4.49 21.86
N THR A 258 30.85 -5.05 22.45
CA THR A 258 32.04 -4.31 22.88
C THR A 258 32.83 -3.75 21.71
N PHE A 259 33.01 -4.52 20.63
CA PHE A 259 33.91 -4.13 19.54
C PHE A 259 33.21 -3.51 18.34
N ILE A 260 31.90 -3.72 18.17
CA ILE A 260 31.16 -3.22 16.99
C ILE A 260 30.08 -2.23 17.41
N VAL A 261 29.13 -2.65 18.26
CA VAL A 261 27.93 -1.84 18.55
C VAL A 261 28.26 -0.61 19.40
N ALA A 262 28.99 -0.77 20.51
CA ALA A 262 29.29 0.34 21.40
C ALA A 262 30.17 1.42 20.73
N PRO A 263 31.26 1.08 20.01
CA PRO A 263 32.04 2.07 19.27
C PRO A 263 31.22 2.78 18.18
N ALA A 264 30.44 2.02 17.41
CA ALA A 264 29.59 2.60 16.37
C ALA A 264 28.54 3.55 16.96
N TYR A 265 27.93 3.17 18.09
CA TYR A 265 26.96 4.00 18.81
C TYR A 265 27.58 5.32 19.27
N LEU A 266 28.79 5.27 19.85
CA LEU A 266 29.50 6.47 20.29
C LEU A 266 29.78 7.42 19.13
N VAL A 267 30.34 6.90 18.02
CA VAL A 267 30.62 7.70 16.82
C VAL A 267 29.34 8.30 16.26
N ALA A 268 28.29 7.50 16.07
CA ALA A 268 27.01 7.96 15.55
C ALA A 268 26.39 9.05 16.46
N SER A 269 26.44 8.85 17.78
CA SER A 269 25.88 9.80 18.75
C SER A 269 26.63 11.14 18.74
N MET A 270 27.96 11.12 18.56
CA MET A 270 28.78 12.31 18.47
C MET A 270 28.46 13.09 17.18
N VAL A 271 28.39 12.39 16.04
CA VAL A 271 28.10 13.01 14.74
C VAL A 271 26.70 13.64 14.71
N ILE A 272 25.68 12.94 15.20
CA ILE A 272 24.30 13.47 15.29
C ILE A 272 24.26 14.71 16.17
N LYS A 273 24.88 14.67 17.37
CA LYS A 273 24.93 15.84 18.27
C LYS A 273 25.60 17.05 17.64
N ILE A 274 26.71 16.87 16.93
CA ILE A 274 27.42 17.97 16.25
C ILE A 274 26.50 18.62 15.21
N ARG A 275 25.79 17.84 14.39
CA ARG A 275 24.85 18.38 13.40
C ARG A 275 23.71 19.14 14.06
N ASP A 276 23.10 18.57 15.10
CA ASP A 276 21.97 19.19 15.80
C ASP A 276 22.35 20.54 16.44
N VAL A 277 23.61 20.70 16.86
CA VAL A 277 24.16 21.99 17.33
C VAL A 277 24.39 22.97 16.19
N MET A 278 24.89 22.50 15.05
CA MET A 278 25.13 23.33 13.87
C MET A 278 23.84 23.84 13.21
N ASN A 279 22.77 23.03 13.20
CA ASN A 279 21.48 23.39 12.61
C ASN A 279 20.59 24.25 13.52
N LYS A 280 20.99 24.47 14.79
CA LYS A 280 20.32 25.37 15.74
C LYS A 280 20.91 26.78 15.78
N LYS A 281 21.96 27.04 14.99
CA LYS A 281 22.50 28.37 14.71
C LYS A 281 21.99 28.86 13.36
#